data_AF-A0A839YSZ1-F1
#
_entry.id   AF-A0A839YSZ1-F1
#
_cell.length_a   1.000
_cell.length_b   1.000
_cell.length_c   1.000
_cell.angle_alpha   90.00
_cell.angle_beta   90.00
_cell.angle_gamma   90.00
#
_symmetry.space_group_name_H-M   'P 1'
#
loop_
_entity.id
_entity.type
_entity.pdbx_description
1 polymer ?
#
loop_
_entity_poly.entity_id
_entity_poly.type
_entity_poly.pdbx_seq_one_letter_code
_entity_poly.pdbx_strand_id
1 'polypeptide(L)'
;MTARFVPAMIAALMLGACADRDDRDASPDNGLVNETGNTQSILREEVRAEMEPLESEVTQGPRQLLVGFPDGGADLSEEAREALEAFVDEALIESDLPIRLTGHSDTVGSDEANFRAGEARARAVAAFLEERGVDKARIHVISLGEGNPAQPNYLPDGSDNVEGQRANRRVELTVGKDAALDRDQD
;
A
#
# COMPACT_ATOMS: atom_id res chain seq x y z
N MET A 1 -5.68 -47.79 35.60
CA MET A 1 -6.92 -46.99 35.78
C MET A 1 -7.74 -47.10 34.51
N THR A 2 -9.07 -47.15 34.60
CA THR A 2 -9.95 -47.51 33.47
C THR A 2 -10.65 -46.31 32.86
N ALA A 3 -10.31 -45.95 31.62
CA ALA A 3 -11.09 -45.00 30.82
C ALA A 3 -12.30 -45.71 30.18
N ARG A 4 -13.48 -45.08 30.24
CA ARG A 4 -14.69 -45.47 29.50
C ARG A 4 -14.98 -44.39 28.45
N PHE A 5 -15.46 -44.81 27.28
CA PHE A 5 -15.81 -43.95 26.13
C PHE A 5 -17.10 -44.45 25.47
N VAL A 6 -17.60 -43.75 24.43
CA VAL A 6 -18.90 -43.94 23.72
C VAL A 6 -20.09 -43.32 24.49
N PRO A 7 -21.13 -42.72 23.85
CA PRO A 7 -21.39 -42.44 22.41
C PRO A 7 -21.13 -40.96 22.01
N ALA A 8 -21.19 -40.44 20.76
CA ALA A 8 -21.75 -40.82 19.45
C ALA A 8 -23.17 -40.29 19.09
N MET A 9 -23.35 -39.91 17.81
CA MET A 9 -24.60 -39.58 17.05
C MET A 9 -25.38 -38.27 17.32
N ILE A 10 -25.20 -37.28 16.41
CA ILE A 10 -26.22 -36.32 15.89
C ILE A 10 -25.84 -36.10 14.40
N ALA A 11 -26.47 -36.75 13.42
CA ALA A 11 -27.75 -36.44 12.73
C ALA A 11 -27.61 -35.39 11.60
N ALA A 12 -28.31 -35.61 10.47
CA ALA A 12 -28.19 -34.87 9.21
C ALA A 12 -29.54 -34.77 8.46
N LEU A 13 -29.53 -34.15 7.27
CA LEU A 13 -30.70 -33.73 6.45
C LEU A 13 -31.42 -32.50 7.04
N MET A 14 -32.11 -31.63 6.27
CA MET A 14 -32.64 -31.74 4.89
C MET A 14 -32.19 -30.60 3.97
N LEU A 15 -32.21 -30.83 2.65
CA LEU A 15 -32.36 -29.76 1.66
C LEU A 15 -33.85 -29.47 1.45
N GLY A 16 -34.16 -28.23 1.12
CA GLY A 16 -35.37 -27.84 0.39
C GLY A 16 -35.05 -26.71 -0.58
N ALA A 17 -35.88 -26.37 -1.56
CA ALA A 17 -37.00 -27.09 -2.16
C ALA A 17 -37.31 -26.34 -3.47
N CYS A 18 -37.40 -27.03 -4.61
CA CYS A 18 -37.64 -26.36 -5.90
C CYS A 18 -39.10 -25.92 -6.05
N ALA A 19 -39.35 -24.85 -6.81
CA ALA A 19 -40.68 -24.37 -7.15
C ALA A 19 -40.71 -23.82 -8.59
N ASP A 20 -41.09 -24.67 -9.53
CA ASP A 20 -41.31 -24.34 -10.94
C ASP A 20 -42.46 -23.34 -11.16
N ARG A 21 -42.40 -22.57 -12.27
CA ARG A 21 -43.52 -21.77 -12.79
C ARG A 21 -43.57 -21.71 -14.32
N ASP A 22 -44.26 -22.70 -14.89
CA ASP A 22 -45.26 -22.60 -15.97
C ASP A 22 -44.96 -21.64 -17.15
N ASP A 23 -44.44 -22.18 -18.25
CA ASP A 23 -44.30 -21.49 -19.55
C ASP A 23 -45.67 -21.22 -20.20
N ARG A 24 -45.88 -20.00 -20.75
CA ARG A 24 -46.99 -19.71 -21.68
C ARG A 24 -46.62 -18.67 -22.74
N ASP A 25 -46.43 -19.15 -23.97
CA ASP A 25 -46.39 -18.31 -25.18
C ASP A 25 -47.78 -17.75 -25.52
N ALA A 26 -47.86 -16.46 -25.87
CA ALA A 26 -48.94 -15.91 -26.70
C ALA A 26 -48.56 -14.55 -27.32
N SER A 27 -48.75 -14.41 -28.62
CA SER A 27 -48.69 -13.16 -29.41
C SER A 27 -49.27 -13.42 -30.81
N PRO A 28 -49.66 -12.40 -31.60
CA PRO A 28 -49.87 -10.97 -31.28
C PRO A 28 -51.29 -10.49 -31.66
N ASP A 29 -51.58 -9.19 -31.57
CA ASP A 29 -52.47 -8.51 -32.55
C ASP A 29 -52.08 -7.02 -32.74
N ASN A 30 -52.51 -6.41 -33.84
CA ASN A 30 -52.10 -5.08 -34.32
C ASN A 30 -53.17 -3.99 -34.14
N GLY A 31 -52.72 -2.76 -33.86
CA GLY A 31 -53.56 -1.55 -33.83
C GLY A 31 -52.99 -0.42 -34.68
N LEU A 32 -53.61 -0.17 -35.84
CA LEU A 32 -53.43 1.04 -36.67
C LEU A 32 -53.96 2.28 -35.89
N VAL A 33 -53.67 3.57 -36.15
CA VAL A 33 -53.27 4.37 -37.34
C VAL A 33 -52.67 5.73 -36.78
N ASN A 34 -52.12 6.74 -37.47
CA ASN A 34 -51.81 7.10 -38.88
C ASN A 34 -50.78 8.30 -38.94
N GLU A 35 -50.45 8.74 -40.17
CA GLU A 35 -50.02 10.09 -40.63
C GLU A 35 -48.56 10.58 -40.53
N THR A 36 -48.14 11.18 -41.66
CA THR A 36 -46.84 11.79 -41.95
C THR A 36 -46.66 13.17 -41.32
N GLY A 37 -45.61 13.36 -40.51
CA GLY A 37 -45.11 14.67 -40.11
C GLY A 37 -43.69 14.90 -40.62
N ASN A 38 -43.47 15.94 -41.44
CA ASN A 38 -42.13 16.38 -41.83
C ASN A 38 -41.43 17.10 -40.67
N THR A 39 -40.84 16.33 -39.76
CA THR A 39 -39.95 16.87 -38.73
C THR A 39 -38.52 16.74 -39.23
N GLN A 40 -37.99 17.80 -39.85
CA GLN A 40 -36.54 17.90 -40.06
C GLN A 40 -35.84 17.81 -38.71
N SER A 41 -34.81 16.97 -38.62
CA SER A 41 -34.08 16.77 -37.37
C SER A 41 -33.28 18.03 -37.02
N ILE A 42 -33.81 18.85 -36.12
CA ILE A 42 -33.08 20.00 -35.53
C ILE A 42 -32.15 19.51 -34.39
N LEU A 43 -31.53 18.34 -34.56
CA LEU A 43 -30.42 17.88 -33.73
C LEU A 43 -29.19 18.68 -34.12
N ARG A 44 -29.07 19.86 -33.51
CA ARG A 44 -27.98 20.81 -33.67
C ARG A 44 -26.67 20.16 -33.24
N GLU A 45 -25.76 19.91 -34.18
CA GLU A 45 -24.44 19.27 -33.96
C GLU A 45 -23.42 20.22 -33.28
N GLU A 46 -23.90 21.06 -32.36
CA GLU A 46 -23.15 22.12 -31.67
C GLU A 46 -23.30 22.00 -30.13
N VAL A 47 -23.42 20.76 -29.63
CA VAL A 47 -22.97 20.39 -28.28
C VAL A 47 -22.02 19.20 -28.38
N ARG A 48 -20.96 19.37 -29.20
CA ARG A 48 -19.65 18.88 -28.78
C ARG A 48 -19.23 19.76 -27.60
N ALA A 49 -19.78 19.47 -26.43
CA ALA A 49 -19.19 19.95 -25.19
C ALA A 49 -17.75 19.45 -25.18
N GLU A 50 -16.81 20.33 -24.85
CA GLU A 50 -15.42 19.96 -24.71
C GLU A 50 -15.32 18.94 -23.57
N MET A 51 -15.20 17.67 -23.94
CA MET A 51 -14.59 16.67 -23.08
C MET A 51 -13.11 17.04 -22.98
N GLU A 52 -12.83 18.04 -22.14
CA GLU A 52 -11.55 18.19 -21.46
C GLU A 52 -11.10 16.77 -21.08
N PRO A 53 -9.99 16.28 -21.66
CA PRO A 53 -9.56 14.92 -21.41
C PRO A 53 -9.09 14.87 -19.96
N LEU A 54 -9.97 14.38 -19.07
CA LEU A 54 -9.70 14.20 -17.64
C LEU A 54 -8.28 13.70 -17.48
N GLU A 55 -7.47 14.49 -16.79
CA GLU A 55 -6.03 14.43 -16.86
C GLU A 55 -5.57 13.00 -16.61
N SER A 56 -4.66 12.50 -17.46
CA SER A 56 -4.13 11.15 -17.32
C SER A 56 -3.16 11.12 -16.14
N GLU A 57 -3.70 11.18 -14.92
CA GLU A 57 -2.96 11.07 -13.67
C GLU A 57 -2.09 9.82 -13.74
N VAL A 58 -0.78 10.06 -13.85
CA VAL A 58 0.16 9.02 -14.26
C VAL A 58 0.16 7.93 -13.20
N THR A 59 -0.29 6.74 -13.57
CA THR A 59 -0.70 5.67 -12.63
C THR A 59 0.50 4.93 -12.02
N GLN A 60 1.50 5.69 -11.55
CA GLN A 60 2.64 5.21 -10.77
C GLN A 60 2.24 5.25 -9.30
N GLY A 61 2.28 4.09 -8.64
CA GLY A 61 2.15 4.03 -7.18
C GLY A 61 3.34 4.69 -6.47
N PRO A 62 3.28 4.86 -5.13
CA PRO A 62 4.32 5.53 -4.37
C PRO A 62 5.68 4.84 -4.54
N ARG A 63 6.70 5.60 -4.98
CA ARG A 63 8.08 5.11 -5.15
C ARG A 63 8.64 4.69 -3.79
N GLN A 64 9.30 3.54 -3.72
CA GLN A 64 9.79 2.97 -2.47
C GLN A 64 11.24 2.48 -2.60
N LEU A 65 12.01 2.62 -1.51
CA LEU A 65 13.35 2.08 -1.35
C LEU A 65 13.53 1.57 0.09
N LEU A 66 14.25 0.46 0.25
CA LEU A 66 14.65 -0.08 1.55
C LEU A 66 16.17 0.13 1.71
N VAL A 67 16.57 0.88 2.73
CA VAL A 67 17.98 1.20 3.03
C VAL A 67 18.43 0.38 4.24
N GLY A 68 19.43 -0.49 4.08
CA GLY A 68 19.90 -1.40 5.13
C GLY A 68 21.02 -0.83 6.00
N PHE A 69 21.02 -1.20 7.28
CA PHE A 69 22.05 -0.84 8.27
C PHE A 69 22.64 -2.11 8.94
N PRO A 70 23.36 -2.95 8.17
CA PRO A 70 23.76 -4.29 8.60
C PRO A 70 24.68 -4.33 9.82
N ASP A 71 25.43 -3.25 10.09
CA ASP A 71 26.42 -3.17 11.16
C ASP A 71 25.88 -2.56 12.48
N GLY A 72 24.59 -2.23 12.57
CA GLY A 72 23.98 -1.74 13.81
C GLY A 72 23.99 -0.22 13.99
N GLY A 73 24.89 0.49 13.31
CA GLY A 73 25.00 1.95 13.38
C GLY A 73 23.86 2.72 12.69
N ALA A 74 24.11 4.01 12.47
CA ALA A 74 23.32 4.92 11.64
C ALA A 74 24.11 5.46 10.44
N ASP A 75 25.35 5.02 10.25
CA ASP A 75 26.18 5.37 9.09
C ASP A 75 25.68 4.63 7.84
N LEU A 76 25.56 5.35 6.72
CA LEU A 76 25.20 4.78 5.42
C LEU A 76 26.41 4.04 4.83
N SER A 77 26.26 2.75 4.54
CA SER A 77 27.24 1.97 3.76
C SER A 77 27.35 2.49 2.32
N GLU A 78 28.43 2.16 1.61
CA GLU A 78 28.59 2.58 0.21
C GLU A 78 27.45 2.09 -0.68
N GLU A 79 27.04 0.81 -0.52
CA GLU A 79 25.87 0.22 -1.16
C GLU A 79 24.57 1.01 -0.88
N ALA A 80 24.38 1.47 0.36
CA ALA A 80 23.24 2.33 0.72
C ALA A 80 23.31 3.72 0.06
N ARG A 81 24.52 4.29 -0.09
CA ARG A 81 24.72 5.57 -0.80
C ARG A 81 24.51 5.43 -2.30
N GLU A 82 25.01 4.36 -2.92
CA GLU A 82 24.78 4.04 -4.34
C GLU A 82 23.28 3.79 -4.64
N ALA A 83 22.58 3.05 -3.77
CA ALA A 83 21.15 2.81 -3.91
C ALA A 83 20.30 4.08 -3.72
N LEU A 84 20.69 4.98 -2.80
CA LEU A 84 20.06 6.29 -2.65
C LEU A 84 20.36 7.19 -3.86
N GLU A 85 21.59 7.18 -4.38
CA GLU A 85 21.97 7.96 -5.58
C GLU A 85 21.16 7.55 -6.81
N ALA A 86 20.99 6.25 -7.03
CA ALA A 86 20.17 5.72 -8.11
C ALA A 86 18.65 5.98 -7.93
N PHE A 87 18.21 6.38 -6.73
CA PHE A 87 16.82 6.69 -6.42
C PHE A 87 16.51 8.19 -6.45
N VAL A 88 17.48 9.06 -6.17
CA VAL A 88 17.33 10.52 -6.20
C VAL A 88 17.60 11.06 -7.60
N ASP A 89 16.56 11.01 -8.44
CA ASP A 89 16.55 11.63 -9.75
C ASP A 89 15.97 13.06 -9.74
N GLU A 90 16.17 13.76 -10.86
CA GLU A 90 15.66 15.13 -11.12
C GLU A 90 14.16 15.23 -10.85
N ALA A 91 13.37 14.22 -11.24
CA ALA A 91 11.93 14.18 -10.98
C ALA A 91 11.57 14.03 -9.50
N LEU A 92 12.38 13.34 -8.69
CA LEU A 92 12.20 13.32 -7.23
C LEU A 92 12.48 14.69 -6.61
N ILE A 93 13.54 15.37 -7.07
CA ILE A 93 13.97 16.68 -6.58
C ILE A 93 12.89 17.74 -6.91
N GLU A 94 12.45 17.81 -8.17
CA GLU A 94 11.48 18.81 -8.65
C GLU A 94 10.02 18.56 -8.24
N SER A 95 9.66 17.36 -7.79
CA SER A 95 8.28 17.06 -7.35
C SER A 95 7.92 17.67 -6.00
N ASP A 96 6.65 18.05 -5.80
CA ASP A 96 6.12 18.45 -4.48
C ASP A 96 5.68 17.25 -3.60
N LEU A 97 5.97 16.02 -4.01
CA LEU A 97 5.49 14.82 -3.31
C LEU A 97 6.13 14.66 -1.92
N PRO A 98 5.35 14.36 -0.87
CA PRO A 98 5.90 14.11 0.46
C PRO A 98 6.74 12.84 0.48
N ILE A 99 7.74 12.81 1.36
CA ILE A 99 8.68 11.70 1.55
C ILE A 99 8.61 11.27 3.00
N ARG A 100 8.31 10.00 3.24
CA ARG A 100 8.36 9.40 4.58
C ARG A 100 9.57 8.49 4.71
N LEU A 101 10.25 8.60 5.85
CA LEU A 101 11.40 7.77 6.23
C LEU A 101 11.05 7.05 7.54
N THR A 102 10.67 5.77 7.46
CA THR A 102 10.35 4.94 8.62
C THR A 102 11.57 4.13 9.05
N GLY A 103 12.17 4.49 10.18
CA GLY A 103 13.35 3.81 10.73
C GLY A 103 13.00 2.66 11.67
N HIS A 104 13.65 1.51 11.47
CA HIS A 104 13.48 0.29 12.27
C HIS A 104 14.79 -0.19 12.88
N SER A 105 14.68 -1.10 13.85
CA SER A 105 15.76 -1.85 14.49
C SER A 105 15.38 -3.33 14.66
N ASP A 106 16.35 -4.13 15.06
CA ASP A 106 16.12 -5.43 15.69
C ASP A 106 15.68 -5.27 17.17
N THR A 107 15.56 -6.38 17.90
CA THR A 107 15.16 -6.42 19.34
C THR A 107 16.36 -6.46 20.31
N VAL A 108 17.58 -6.12 19.88
CA VAL A 108 18.81 -6.23 20.71
C VAL A 108 19.05 -4.95 21.52
N GLY A 109 18.33 -4.82 22.63
CA GLY A 109 18.56 -3.73 23.58
C GLY A 109 17.36 -3.46 24.48
N SER A 110 16.91 -2.20 24.48
CA SER A 110 15.63 -1.78 25.03
C SER A 110 14.85 -1.00 23.97
N ASP A 111 13.53 -0.96 24.11
CA ASP A 111 12.57 -0.31 23.21
C ASP A 111 13.02 1.13 22.86
N GLU A 112 13.44 1.89 23.88
CA GLU A 112 13.94 3.26 23.79
C GLU A 112 15.26 3.36 22.99
N ALA A 113 16.17 2.40 23.16
CA ALA A 113 17.42 2.35 22.39
C ALA A 113 17.14 1.99 20.93
N ASN A 114 16.23 1.05 20.68
CA ASN A 114 15.80 0.64 19.35
C ASN A 114 15.03 1.76 18.63
N PHE A 115 14.17 2.50 19.33
CA PHE A 115 13.49 3.69 18.79
C PHE A 115 14.50 4.75 18.35
N ARG A 116 15.46 5.12 19.21
CA ARG A 116 16.53 6.08 18.87
C ARG A 116 17.44 5.59 17.74
N ALA A 117 17.73 4.30 17.67
CA ALA A 117 18.53 3.73 16.58
C ALA A 117 17.78 3.82 15.24
N GLY A 118 16.49 3.49 15.21
CA GLY A 118 15.64 3.70 14.04
C GLY A 118 15.55 5.17 13.63
N GLU A 119 15.35 6.09 14.58
CA GLU A 119 15.29 7.53 14.32
C GLU A 119 16.62 8.04 13.74
N ALA A 120 17.76 7.65 14.31
CA ALA A 120 19.08 8.05 13.85
C ALA A 120 19.35 7.58 12.40
N ARG A 121 18.99 6.33 12.07
CA ARG A 121 19.08 5.78 10.71
C ARG A 121 18.21 6.57 9.73
N ALA A 122 16.95 6.85 10.09
CA ALA A 122 16.05 7.64 9.26
C ALA A 122 16.52 9.10 9.09
N ARG A 123 17.14 9.70 10.11
CA ARG A 123 17.79 11.02 10.02
C ARG A 123 19.05 11.01 9.14
N ALA A 124 19.81 9.92 9.10
CA ALA A 124 20.95 9.78 8.19
C ALA A 124 20.50 9.74 6.73
N VAL A 125 19.40 9.03 6.41
CA VAL A 125 18.77 9.08 5.09
C VAL A 125 18.22 10.48 4.79
N ALA A 126 17.55 11.14 5.75
CA ALA A 126 17.07 12.51 5.58
C ALA A 126 18.19 13.50 5.22
N ALA A 127 19.32 13.43 5.93
CA ALA A 127 20.49 14.25 5.66
C ALA A 127 21.06 14.02 4.25
N PHE A 128 21.13 12.77 3.78
CA PHE A 128 21.54 12.46 2.40
C PHE A 128 20.58 13.09 1.37
N LEU A 129 19.26 13.02 1.59
CA LEU A 129 18.27 13.64 0.69
C LEU A 129 18.41 15.17 0.67
N GLU A 130 18.58 15.80 1.84
CA GLU A 130 18.85 17.25 1.95
C GLU A 130 20.17 17.64 1.25
N GLU A 131 21.23 16.83 1.37
CA GLU A 131 22.50 17.01 0.65
C GLU A 131 22.34 16.92 -0.88
N ARG A 132 21.30 16.23 -1.38
CA ARG A 132 20.97 16.14 -2.81
C ARG A 132 19.92 17.15 -3.28
N GLY A 133 19.56 18.13 -2.44
CA GLY A 133 18.68 19.24 -2.81
C GLY A 133 17.18 18.96 -2.67
N VAL A 134 16.79 17.85 -2.05
CA VAL A 134 15.38 17.58 -1.68
C VAL A 134 14.99 18.53 -0.55
N ASP A 135 13.85 19.22 -0.68
CA ASP A 135 13.36 20.12 0.37
C ASP A 135 13.01 19.34 1.65
N LYS A 136 13.69 19.70 2.74
CA LYS A 136 13.45 19.26 4.12
C LYS A 136 11.97 19.33 4.52
N ALA A 137 11.21 20.31 4.03
CA ALA A 137 9.78 20.45 4.35
C ALA A 137 8.94 19.25 3.88
N ARG A 138 9.42 18.52 2.86
CA ARG A 138 8.79 17.29 2.33
C ARG A 138 9.16 16.03 3.13
N ILE A 139 10.15 16.08 4.03
CA ILE A 139 10.76 14.89 4.63
C ILE A 139 10.20 14.64 6.06
N HIS A 140 9.42 13.57 6.19
CA HIS A 140 8.82 13.13 7.44
C HIS A 140 9.57 11.92 8.01
N VAL A 141 10.36 12.15 9.07
CA VAL A 141 11.07 11.09 9.81
C VAL A 141 10.17 10.48 10.87
N ILE A 142 10.06 9.15 10.85
CA ILE A 142 9.34 8.32 11.83
C ILE A 142 10.28 7.21 12.29
N SER A 143 10.15 6.76 13.54
CA SER A 143 10.75 5.50 14.00
C SER A 143 9.68 4.59 14.58
N LEU A 144 9.80 3.28 14.32
CA LEU A 144 9.00 2.24 14.96
C LEU A 144 9.84 1.39 15.93
N GLY A 145 11.13 1.69 16.07
CA GLY A 145 12.07 0.89 16.84
C GLY A 145 12.10 -0.56 16.33
N GLU A 146 11.94 -1.51 17.25
CA GLU A 146 11.81 -2.95 16.94
C GLU A 146 10.43 -3.36 16.39
N GLY A 147 9.48 -2.41 16.35
CA GLY A 147 8.14 -2.61 15.81
C GLY A 147 8.11 -2.85 14.30
N ASN A 148 7.10 -3.61 13.86
CA ASN A 148 6.93 -4.08 12.49
C ASN A 148 8.24 -4.67 11.88
N PRO A 149 8.78 -5.75 12.48
CA PRO A 149 9.95 -6.43 11.93
C PRO A 149 9.61 -7.07 10.57
N ALA A 150 10.51 -6.93 9.60
CA ALA A 150 10.42 -7.56 8.28
C ALA A 150 10.77 -9.06 8.32
N GLN A 151 11.52 -9.50 9.34
CA GLN A 151 11.91 -10.89 9.58
C GLN A 151 11.88 -11.22 11.09
N PRO A 152 11.70 -12.50 11.49
CA PRO A 152 11.77 -12.87 12.91
C PRO A 152 13.16 -12.54 13.51
N ASN A 153 13.21 -11.88 14.67
CA ASN A 153 14.48 -11.62 15.38
C ASN A 153 15.07 -12.87 16.05
N TYR A 154 14.27 -13.92 16.22
CA TYR A 154 14.63 -15.19 16.85
C TYR A 154 14.18 -16.37 16.00
N LEU A 155 14.91 -17.49 16.09
CA LEU A 155 14.56 -18.78 15.50
C LEU A 155 13.52 -19.53 16.36
N PRO A 156 12.85 -20.58 15.83
CA PRO A 156 11.80 -21.30 16.56
C PRO A 156 12.26 -22.04 17.83
N ASP A 157 13.56 -22.17 18.06
CA ASP A 157 14.16 -22.72 19.29
C ASP A 157 14.51 -21.65 20.34
N GLY A 158 14.29 -20.36 20.02
CA GLY A 158 14.59 -19.22 20.87
C GLY A 158 16.00 -18.64 20.71
N SER A 159 16.82 -19.15 19.78
CA SER A 159 18.14 -18.59 19.47
C SER A 159 18.07 -17.36 18.53
N ASP A 160 19.12 -16.54 18.50
CA ASP A 160 19.18 -15.32 17.67
C ASP A 160 19.12 -15.60 16.17
N ASN A 161 18.15 -15.00 15.47
CA ASN A 161 18.14 -14.99 14.01
C ASN A 161 18.95 -13.79 13.50
N VAL A 162 20.28 -13.94 13.44
CA VAL A 162 21.23 -12.89 13.03
C VAL A 162 20.92 -12.32 11.64
N GLU A 163 20.37 -13.12 10.72
CA GLU A 163 19.94 -12.67 9.39
C GLU A 163 18.67 -11.81 9.48
N GLY A 164 17.66 -12.26 10.25
CA GLY A 164 16.44 -11.49 10.48
C GLY A 164 16.70 -10.17 11.22
N GLN A 165 17.57 -10.18 12.24
CA GLN A 165 18.01 -8.97 12.93
C GLN A 165 18.70 -7.98 11.96
N ARG A 166 19.56 -8.47 11.07
CA ARG A 166 20.17 -7.65 10.00
C ARG A 166 19.14 -7.03 9.06
N ALA A 167 18.14 -7.81 8.63
CA ALA A 167 17.05 -7.32 7.76
C ALA A 167 16.13 -6.30 8.46
N ASN A 168 15.97 -6.41 9.79
CA ASN A 168 15.14 -5.50 10.57
C ASN A 168 15.77 -4.11 10.77
N ARG A 169 17.11 -4.02 10.80
CA ARG A 169 17.86 -2.75 10.82
C ARG A 169 17.80 -2.07 9.46
N ARG A 170 16.70 -1.36 9.20
CA ARG A 170 16.40 -0.72 7.91
C ARG A 170 15.76 0.67 8.07
N VAL A 171 15.76 1.43 6.99
CA VAL A 171 14.83 2.55 6.77
C VAL A 171 13.99 2.24 5.55
N GLU A 172 12.67 2.40 5.68
CA GLU A 172 11.72 2.35 4.57
C GLU A 172 11.47 3.79 4.08
N LEU A 173 11.93 4.09 2.86
CA LEU A 173 11.71 5.35 2.18
C LEU A 173 10.47 5.19 1.29
N THR A 174 9.46 6.04 1.48
CA THR A 174 8.26 6.14 0.61
C THR A 174 8.14 7.56 0.05
N VAL A 175 7.86 7.70 -1.25
CA VAL A 175 7.57 8.99 -1.91
C VAL A 175 6.16 8.98 -2.47
N GLY A 176 5.40 10.04 -2.19
CA GLY A 176 4.03 10.24 -2.66
C GLY A 176 3.00 10.19 -1.53
N LYS A 177 1.74 10.49 -1.87
CA LYS A 177 0.62 10.28 -0.96
C LYS A 177 0.42 8.79 -0.73
N ASP A 178 0.87 8.32 0.43
CA ASP A 178 0.48 7.03 0.96
C ASP A 178 -0.81 7.17 1.77
N ALA A 179 -1.67 6.16 1.70
CA ALA A 179 -2.98 6.13 2.37
C ALA A 179 -2.89 6.08 3.92
N ALA A 180 -1.70 6.19 4.49
CA ALA A 180 -1.46 6.49 5.90
C ALA A 180 -1.25 8.00 6.19
N LEU A 181 -0.66 8.76 5.26
CA LEU A 181 -0.35 10.19 5.45
C LEU A 181 -1.58 11.11 5.30
N ASP A 182 -2.55 10.70 4.48
CA ASP A 182 -3.80 11.44 4.29
C ASP A 182 -4.79 11.27 5.49
N ARG A 183 -4.52 10.36 6.44
CA ARG A 183 -5.43 10.05 7.56
C ARG A 183 -5.24 10.88 8.83
N ASP A 184 -4.17 11.65 8.92
CA ASP A 184 -3.85 12.50 10.08
C ASP A 184 -4.15 14.00 9.82
N GLN A 185 -5.03 14.31 8.84
CA GLN A 185 -5.32 15.68 8.37
C GLN A 185 -6.81 16.12 8.50
N ASP A 186 -7.68 15.27 9.07
CA ASP A 186 -9.11 15.53 9.35
C ASP A 186 -9.39 15.92 10.81
#